data_AF-A0A7V3TUY4-F1
#
_entry.id   AF-A0A7V3TUY4-F1
#
_cell.length_a   1.000
_cell.length_b   1.000
_cell.length_c   1.000
_cell.angle_alpha   90.00
_cell.angle_beta   90.00
_cell.angle_gamma   90.00
#
_symmetry.space_group_name_H-M   'P 1'
#
loop_
_entity.id
_entity.type
_entity.pdbx_description
1 polymer ?
#
loop_
_entity_poly.entity_id
_entity_poly.type
_entity_poly.pdbx_seq_one_letter_code
_entity_poly.pdbx_strand_id
1 'polypeptide(L)'
;MSERSLAEVESFLKEWDSGQVRPADVPELVSFLGESLQRHHLRLVKYSPKEWKSLGWLQWCDMRFEVVGRSTGILAWLGEFSQKGYPIVVHHCELAKLGEEGDEVRCVLEFSVYSEKSG
;
A
#
# COMPACT_ATOMS: atom_id res chain seq x y z
N MET A 1 33.27 2.75 -8.03
CA MET A 1 31.99 2.00 -7.97
C MET A 1 32.20 0.70 -8.69
N SER A 2 31.82 -0.43 -8.10
CA SER A 2 31.88 -1.73 -8.78
C SER A 2 30.72 -1.83 -9.78
N GLU A 3 30.87 -2.61 -10.85
CA GLU A 3 29.80 -2.82 -11.85
C GLU A 3 28.49 -3.33 -11.20
N ARG A 4 28.61 -4.10 -10.12
CA ARG A 4 27.48 -4.58 -9.30
C ARG A 4 26.68 -3.43 -8.67
N SER A 5 27.36 -2.37 -8.22
CA SER A 5 26.70 -1.19 -7.64
C SER A 5 25.97 -0.31 -8.67
N LEU A 6 26.40 -0.33 -9.94
CA LEU A 6 25.72 0.39 -11.02
C LEU A 6 24.42 -0.32 -11.44
N ALA A 7 24.46 -1.64 -11.58
CA ALA A 7 23.28 -2.43 -11.92
C ALA A 7 22.18 -2.35 -10.84
N GLU A 8 22.57 -2.34 -9.56
CA GLU A 8 21.66 -2.17 -8.42
C GLU A 8 20.98 -0.79 -8.43
N VAL A 9 21.73 0.27 -8.73
CA VAL A 9 21.19 1.63 -8.86
C VAL A 9 20.27 1.76 -10.07
N GLU A 10 20.62 1.19 -11.22
CA GLU A 10 19.77 1.19 -12.41
C GLU A 10 18.46 0.40 -12.21
N SER A 11 18.51 -0.72 -11.49
CA SER A 11 17.29 -1.47 -11.12
C SER A 11 16.40 -0.63 -10.23
N PHE A 12 16.98 -0.02 -9.18
CA PHE A 12 16.25 0.88 -8.29
C PHE A 12 15.61 2.04 -9.04
N LEU A 13 16.33 2.70 -9.96
CA LEU A 13 15.77 3.83 -10.72
C LEU A 13 14.63 3.42 -11.65
N LYS A 14 14.70 2.23 -12.27
CA LYS A 14 13.61 1.69 -13.09
C LYS A 14 12.39 1.31 -12.24
N GLU A 15 12.60 0.67 -11.10
CA GLU A 15 11.55 0.33 -10.14
C GLU A 15 10.93 1.59 -9.54
N TRP A 16 11.73 2.60 -9.25
CA TRP A 16 11.30 3.90 -8.78
C TRP A 16 10.43 4.61 -9.82
N ASP A 17 10.91 4.76 -11.06
CA ASP A 17 10.20 5.46 -12.13
C ASP A 17 8.85 4.81 -12.47
N SER A 18 8.82 3.48 -12.52
CA SER A 18 7.59 2.71 -12.80
C SER A 18 6.64 2.59 -11.60
N GLY A 19 7.15 2.72 -10.38
CA GLY A 19 6.39 2.55 -9.15
C GLY A 19 5.71 3.82 -8.64
N GLN A 20 6.17 5.00 -9.04
CA GLN A 20 5.68 6.26 -8.44
C GLN A 20 4.15 6.36 -8.44
N VAL A 21 3.58 6.74 -7.31
CA VAL A 21 2.16 7.07 -7.21
C VAL A 21 2.06 8.58 -7.15
N ARG A 22 1.62 9.22 -8.22
CA ARG A 22 1.41 10.68 -8.22
C ARG A 22 0.06 10.98 -7.59
N PRO A 23 -0.18 12.23 -7.13
CA PRO A 23 -1.49 12.62 -6.61
C PRO A 23 -2.67 12.28 -7.53
N ALA A 24 -2.47 12.37 -8.86
CA ALA A 24 -3.47 12.04 -9.86
C ALA A 24 -3.77 10.52 -9.96
N ASP A 25 -2.85 9.66 -9.55
CA ASP A 25 -2.94 8.20 -9.69
C ASP A 25 -3.58 7.55 -8.45
N VAL A 26 -3.79 8.32 -7.37
CA VAL A 26 -4.40 7.83 -6.12
C VAL A 26 -5.76 7.15 -6.36
N PRO A 27 -6.70 7.70 -7.16
CA PRO A 27 -7.97 7.01 -7.44
C PRO A 27 -7.79 5.65 -8.13
N GLU A 28 -6.80 5.52 -9.02
CA GLU A 28 -6.49 4.25 -9.69
C GLU A 28 -5.92 3.24 -8.69
N LEU A 29 -4.96 3.66 -7.86
CA LEU A 29 -4.43 2.83 -6.78
C LEU A 29 -5.54 2.33 -5.85
N VAL A 30 -6.45 3.22 -5.44
CA VAL A 30 -7.58 2.85 -4.56
C VAL A 30 -8.51 1.85 -5.23
N SER A 31 -8.78 2.04 -6.53
CA SER A 31 -9.60 1.11 -7.32
C SER A 31 -8.95 -0.27 -7.38
N PHE A 32 -7.66 -0.32 -7.68
CA PHE A 32 -6.87 -1.54 -7.72
C PHE A 32 -6.81 -2.26 -6.35
N LEU A 33 -6.63 -1.52 -5.26
CA LEU A 33 -6.68 -2.07 -3.90
C LEU A 33 -8.10 -2.59 -3.59
N GLY A 34 -9.14 -1.87 -4.01
CA GLY A 34 -10.53 -2.31 -3.88
C GLY A 34 -10.82 -3.62 -4.59
N GLU A 35 -10.35 -3.79 -5.83
CA GLU A 35 -10.46 -5.05 -6.56
C GLU A 35 -9.70 -6.20 -5.87
N SER A 36 -8.54 -5.91 -5.27
CA SER A 36 -7.81 -6.87 -4.46
C SER A 36 -8.63 -7.35 -3.26
N LEU A 37 -9.27 -6.42 -2.54
CA LEU A 37 -10.15 -6.77 -1.43
C LEU A 37 -11.32 -7.67 -1.88
N GLN A 38 -11.93 -7.38 -3.03
CA GLN A 38 -13.03 -8.18 -3.58
C GLN A 38 -12.61 -9.62 -3.88
N ARG A 39 -11.41 -9.84 -4.46
CA ARG A 39 -10.88 -11.19 -4.73
C ARG A 39 -10.73 -12.04 -3.47
N HIS A 40 -10.47 -11.41 -2.33
CA HIS A 40 -10.32 -12.08 -1.03
C HIS A 40 -11.60 -12.07 -0.18
N HIS A 41 -12.73 -11.66 -0.76
CA HIS A 41 -14.02 -11.52 -0.07
C HIS A 41 -13.96 -10.61 1.17
N LEU A 42 -13.17 -9.54 1.07
CA LEU A 42 -12.97 -8.55 2.12
C LEU A 42 -13.78 -7.29 1.84
N ARG A 43 -14.15 -6.58 2.90
CA ARG A 43 -14.87 -5.30 2.82
C ARG A 43 -14.01 -4.17 3.34
N LEU A 44 -13.84 -3.14 2.52
CA LEU A 44 -13.28 -1.86 2.94
C LEU A 44 -14.29 -1.13 3.83
N VAL A 45 -13.95 -0.87 5.08
CA VAL A 45 -14.75 -0.08 6.04
C VAL A 45 -14.41 1.39 5.93
N LYS A 46 -13.12 1.70 5.87
CA LYS A 46 -12.64 3.08 5.80
C LYS A 46 -11.39 3.17 4.95
N TYR A 47 -11.35 4.21 4.12
CA TYR A 47 -10.15 4.66 3.44
C TYR A 47 -9.94 6.14 3.74
N SER A 48 -8.72 6.53 4.06
CA SER A 48 -8.39 7.92 4.40
C SER A 48 -6.97 8.26 3.93
N PRO A 49 -6.82 8.91 2.76
CA PRO A 49 -5.57 9.52 2.39
C PRO A 49 -5.36 10.80 3.21
N LYS A 50 -4.12 11.03 3.66
CA LYS A 50 -3.72 12.28 4.30
C LYS A 50 -3.24 13.27 3.23
N GLU A 51 -2.97 14.50 3.66
CA GLU A 51 -2.34 15.50 2.81
C GLU A 51 -0.97 15.03 2.31
N TRP A 52 -0.67 15.39 1.07
CA TRP A 52 0.65 15.17 0.49
C TRP A 52 1.70 16.00 1.21
N LYS A 53 2.80 15.35 1.57
CA LYS A 53 3.97 15.96 2.21
C LYS A 53 5.13 15.93 1.23
N SER A 54 6.09 16.82 1.40
CA SER A 54 7.30 16.83 0.56
C SER A 54 8.55 17.16 1.37
N LEU A 55 9.67 16.57 0.95
CA LEU A 55 11.01 16.83 1.45
C LEU A 55 11.98 16.80 0.26
N GLY A 56 12.40 17.98 -0.17
CA GLY A 56 13.23 18.12 -1.37
C GLY A 56 12.47 17.66 -2.62
N TRP A 57 13.06 16.71 -3.34
CA TRP A 57 12.50 16.13 -4.56
C TRP A 57 11.47 15.02 -4.29
N LEU A 58 11.39 14.49 -3.07
CA LEU A 58 10.49 13.42 -2.70
C LEU A 58 9.17 13.98 -2.16
N GLN A 59 8.05 13.44 -2.60
CA GLN A 59 6.74 13.65 -1.99
C GLN A 59 6.06 12.32 -1.65
N TRP A 60 5.20 12.34 -0.64
CA TRP A 60 4.49 11.15 -0.19
C TRP A 60 3.11 11.47 0.37
N CYS A 61 2.23 10.47 0.33
CA CYS A 61 0.90 10.51 0.91
C CYS A 61 0.75 9.32 1.86
N ASP A 62 0.46 9.61 3.12
CA ASP A 62 0.11 8.58 4.10
C ASP A 62 -1.34 8.16 3.87
N MET A 63 -1.60 6.86 3.87
CA MET A 63 -2.90 6.25 3.64
C MET A 63 -3.25 5.34 4.81
N ARG A 64 -4.53 5.34 5.18
CA ARG A 64 -5.10 4.39 6.13
C ARG A 64 -6.21 3.60 5.48
N PHE A 65 -6.11 2.28 5.56
CA PHE A 65 -7.13 1.32 5.16
C PHE A 65 -7.63 0.58 6.40
N GLU A 66 -8.95 0.49 6.53
CA GLU A 66 -9.62 -0.35 7.51
C GLU A 66 -10.46 -1.37 6.75
N VAL A 67 -10.14 -2.63 6.95
CA VAL A 67 -10.68 -3.75 6.18
C VAL A 67 -11.25 -4.78 7.15
N VAL A 68 -12.37 -5.38 6.82
CA VAL A 68 -12.99 -6.45 7.62
C VAL A 68 -13.30 -7.66 6.75
N GLY A 69 -13.16 -8.84 7.34
CA GLY A 69 -13.50 -10.11 6.70
C GLY A 69 -12.93 -11.28 7.49
N ARG A 70 -12.94 -12.48 6.90
CA ARG A 70 -12.37 -13.68 7.52
C ARG A 70 -10.85 -13.55 7.66
N SER A 71 -10.28 -14.08 8.74
CA SER A 71 -8.84 -14.02 9.02
C SER A 71 -8.00 -14.59 7.87
N THR A 72 -8.44 -15.71 7.30
CA THR A 72 -7.83 -16.36 6.14
C THR A 72 -7.79 -15.45 4.91
N GLY A 73 -8.87 -14.72 4.63
CA GLY A 73 -8.92 -13.74 3.54
C GLY A 73 -8.00 -12.54 3.79
N ILE A 74 -7.93 -12.06 5.02
CA ILE A 74 -7.05 -10.95 5.41
C ILE A 74 -5.58 -11.35 5.26
N LEU A 75 -5.19 -12.54 5.70
CA LEU A 75 -3.82 -13.02 5.55
C LEU A 75 -3.43 -13.23 4.08
N ALA A 76 -4.34 -13.77 3.26
CA ALA A 76 -4.12 -13.93 1.82
C ALA A 76 -3.96 -12.56 1.13
N TRP A 77 -4.81 -11.59 1.49
CA TRP A 77 -4.73 -10.23 0.96
C TRP A 77 -3.44 -9.52 1.36
N LEU A 78 -3.00 -9.61 2.61
CA LEU A 78 -1.72 -9.05 3.06
C LEU A 78 -0.53 -9.67 2.32
N GLY A 79 -0.60 -10.98 2.06
CA GLY A 79 0.38 -11.67 1.22
C GLY A 79 0.46 -11.09 -0.19
N GLU A 80 -0.68 -10.95 -0.87
CA GLU A 80 -0.76 -10.31 -2.20
C GLU A 80 -0.27 -8.85 -2.16
N PHE A 81 -0.68 -8.10 -1.14
CA PHE A 81 -0.32 -6.69 -0.97
C PHE A 81 1.19 -6.49 -0.88
N SER A 82 1.90 -7.37 -0.16
CA SER A 82 3.37 -7.30 -0.01
C SER A 82 4.15 -7.61 -1.29
N GLN A 83 3.51 -8.24 -2.29
CA GLN A 83 4.16 -8.68 -3.53
C GLN A 83 3.89 -7.74 -4.72
N LYS A 84 3.01 -6.76 -4.55
CA LYS A 84 2.58 -5.88 -5.64
C LYS A 84 3.51 -4.69 -5.81
N GLY A 85 3.85 -4.40 -7.07
CA GLY A 85 4.93 -3.50 -7.49
C GLY A 85 4.71 -1.99 -7.29
N TYR A 86 3.79 -1.58 -6.42
CA TYR A 86 3.78 -0.18 -5.98
C TYR A 86 4.80 -0.01 -4.83
N PRO A 87 5.55 1.10 -4.77
CA PRO A 87 6.48 1.44 -3.70
C PRO A 87 5.67 1.89 -2.48
N ILE A 88 4.97 0.92 -1.89
CA ILE A 88 4.19 1.09 -0.68
C ILE A 88 5.06 0.74 0.50
N VAL A 89 5.19 1.66 1.45
CA VAL A 89 5.87 1.38 2.73
C VAL A 89 4.82 1.28 3.82
N VAL A 90 4.65 0.08 4.38
CA VAL A 90 3.72 -0.18 5.49
C VAL A 90 4.37 0.24 6.80
N HIS A 91 3.70 1.10 7.56
CA HIS A 91 4.16 1.59 8.87
C HIS A 91 3.44 0.94 10.04
N HIS A 92 2.18 0.56 9.83
CA HIS A 92 1.33 -0.04 10.86
C HIS A 92 0.43 -1.11 10.26
N CYS A 93 0.34 -2.24 10.94
CA CYS A 93 -0.61 -3.30 10.63
C CYS A 93 -1.16 -3.86 11.94
N GLU A 94 -2.45 -3.68 12.17
CA GLU A 94 -3.13 -4.15 13.38
C GLU A 94 -4.30 -5.06 13.01
N LEU A 95 -4.34 -6.22 13.66
CA LEU A 95 -5.42 -7.19 13.52
C LEU A 95 -6.17 -7.28 14.85
N ALA A 96 -7.50 -7.10 14.79
CA ALA A 96 -8.38 -7.22 15.94
C ALA A 96 -9.56 -8.13 15.61
N LYS A 97 -9.93 -9.03 16.51
CA LYS A 97 -11.17 -9.82 16.37
C LYS A 97 -12.38 -8.91 16.54
N LEU A 98 -13.44 -9.14 15.76
CA LEU A 98 -14.69 -8.37 15.86
C LEU A 98 -15.74 -9.01 16.81
N GLY A 99 -15.46 -10.18 17.36
CA GLY A 99 -16.30 -10.87 18.35
C GLY A 99 -15.57 -12.03 19.01
N GLU A 100 -16.20 -12.63 20.02
CA GLU A 100 -15.65 -13.79 20.74
C GLU A 100 -15.86 -15.11 19.97
N GLU A 101 -16.99 -15.22 19.26
CA GLU A 101 -17.36 -16.39 18.44
C GLU A 101 -17.34 -16.00 16.96
N GLY A 102 -16.25 -16.31 16.26
CA GLY A 102 -16.12 -16.08 14.82
C GLY A 102 -14.68 -15.98 14.31
N ASP A 103 -14.52 -16.08 12.99
CA ASP A 103 -13.24 -15.89 12.28
C ASP A 103 -13.12 -14.50 11.64
N GLU A 104 -14.06 -13.60 11.94
CA GLU A 104 -14.00 -12.24 11.41
C GLU A 104 -13.01 -11.37 12.19
N VAL A 105 -12.14 -10.73 11.43
CA VAL A 105 -11.14 -9.81 11.93
C VAL A 105 -11.23 -8.48 11.20
N ARG A 106 -10.89 -7.42 11.94
CA ARG A 106 -10.61 -6.10 11.42
C ARG A 106 -9.09 -5.97 11.25
N CYS A 107 -8.68 -5.56 10.07
CA CYS A 107 -7.32 -5.15 9.76
C CYS A 107 -7.28 -3.64 9.57
N VAL A 108 -6.41 -2.97 10.32
CA VAL A 108 -6.04 -1.58 10.07
C VAL A 108 -4.63 -1.58 9.49
N LEU A 109 -4.50 -1.06 8.27
CA LEU A 109 -3.23 -0.91 7.58
C LEU A 109 -2.94 0.58 7.37
N GLU A 110 -1.79 1.05 7.84
CA GLU A 110 -1.29 2.39 7.51
C GLU A 110 0.00 2.26 6.72
N PHE A 111 0.06 2.97 5.60
CA PHE A 111 1.18 2.91 4.67
C PHE A 111 1.38 4.25 3.98
N SER A 112 2.56 4.47 3.40
CA SER A 112 2.79 5.63 2.53
C SER A 112 3.05 5.17 1.11
N VAL A 113 2.61 6.00 0.17
CA VAL A 113 3.01 5.94 -1.23
C VAL A 113 3.87 7.15 -1.56
N TYR A 114 4.74 7.01 -2.56
CA TYR A 114 5.76 7.99 -2.87
C TYR A 114 5.73 8.35 -4.35
N SER A 115 6.10 9.59 -4.65
CA SER A 115 6.42 10.06 -5.99
C SER A 115 7.48 11.15 -5.93
N GLU A 116 8.05 11.46 -7.08
CA GLU A 116 8.83 12.68 -7.26
C GLU A 116 7.90 13.89 -7.25
N LYS A 117 8.36 14.97 -6.64
CA LYS A 117 7.71 16.27 -6.71
C LYS A 117 7.91 16.83 -8.10
N SER A 118 6.85 16.84 -8.91
CA SER A 118 6.84 17.61 -10.15
C SER A 118 7.00 19.10 -9.81
N GLY A 119 8.08 19.71 -10.29
CA GLY A 119 8.33 21.15 -10.20
C GLY A 119 7.38 21.99 -11.04
#